data_AF-A0A2W4K9X7-F1
#
_entry.id   AF-A0A2W4K9X7-F1
#
_cell.length_a   1.000
_cell.length_b   1.000
_cell.length_c   1.000
_cell.angle_alpha   90.00
_cell.angle_beta   90.00
_cell.angle_gamma   90.00
#
_symmetry.space_group_name_H-M   'P 1'
#
loop_
_entity.id
_entity.type
_entity.pdbx_description
1 polymer ?
#
loop_
_entity_poly.entity_id
_entity_poly.type
_entity_poly.pdbx_seq_one_letter_code
_entity_poly.pdbx_strand_id
1 'polypeptide(L)'
;MDFVSSTFLTRAKARTLLAAATLGLLVLPAWAAPSQSQIVETITNAKILPASVALNARYSMGEVSLYMYRSAKVSDNDLKIDSVLITKTLRDKFGADIKAVQLNFYDKESKAQIRQCTVNQMHLNSFASRQISQDQLLAFLNVTRLNAGSTSSGSTSNPLLNANVEAVLAMTTAPGFKVDERTILLARIKSVARKNGSNYQRLAASYKNIDDLIRAGKTEEIIPYFNELSREVQLSEAAVALQTETQNNEAQLKNTATQIRSQLSAPPRFGMCYRRRYALWVMLSRMQLAGRDIVYPAVLYSKRVEGPFAAGNKPELQRGIIEVEQALGIQPTSDWD
;
A
#
# COMPACT_ATOMS: atom_id res chain seq x y z
N MET A 1 -55.51 46.10 33.81
CA MET A 1 -55.52 46.23 35.26
C MET A 1 -55.14 44.88 35.83
N ASP A 2 -53.96 44.85 36.42
CA ASP A 2 -53.36 43.74 37.15
C ASP A 2 -54.23 43.28 38.31
N PHE A 3 -54.16 42.00 38.70
CA PHE A 3 -53.85 41.65 40.08
C PHE A 3 -53.34 40.21 40.18
N VAL A 4 -52.21 40.11 40.86
CA VAL A 4 -51.44 38.93 41.24
C VAL A 4 -52.18 38.14 42.33
N SER A 5 -52.09 36.80 42.31
CA SER A 5 -51.97 36.03 43.56
C SER A 5 -51.33 34.66 43.36
N SER A 6 -50.41 34.41 44.28
CA SER A 6 -49.41 33.36 44.40
C SER A 6 -49.90 32.10 45.13
N THR A 7 -49.01 31.10 45.17
CA THR A 7 -49.01 29.88 46.03
C THR A 7 -49.97 28.78 45.59
N PHE A 8 -49.55 27.53 45.37
CA PHE A 8 -48.90 26.65 46.34
C PHE A 8 -47.87 25.69 45.72
N LEU A 9 -46.70 25.65 46.36
CA LEU A 9 -45.75 24.55 46.31
C LEU A 9 -46.35 23.31 47.00
N THR A 10 -46.47 22.20 46.27
CA THR A 10 -46.62 20.88 46.90
C THR A 10 -45.62 19.91 46.32
N ARG A 11 -44.58 19.64 47.11
CA ARG A 11 -43.65 18.53 46.94
C ARG A 11 -44.42 17.22 47.11
N ALA A 12 -44.38 16.33 46.12
CA ALA A 12 -44.59 14.91 46.37
C ALA A 12 -43.99 14.02 45.28
N LYS A 13 -42.93 13.32 45.67
CA LYS A 13 -42.71 11.89 45.45
C LYS A 13 -42.35 11.43 44.02
N ALA A 14 -41.06 11.15 43.88
CA ALA A 14 -40.52 9.86 43.48
C ALA A 14 -41.00 9.27 42.14
N ARG A 15 -40.10 9.33 41.15
CA ARG A 15 -39.82 8.20 40.24
C ARG A 15 -38.49 8.49 39.54
N THR A 16 -37.41 8.19 40.26
CA THR A 16 -36.09 7.99 39.66
C THR A 16 -36.18 6.73 38.82
N LEU A 17 -36.58 6.86 37.56
CA LEU A 17 -36.49 5.81 36.56
C LEU A 17 -35.00 5.65 36.24
N LEU A 18 -34.41 4.64 36.85
CA LEU A 18 -33.08 4.13 36.57
C LEU A 18 -33.08 3.65 35.10
N ALA A 19 -32.70 4.52 34.18
CA ALA A 19 -32.40 4.13 32.81
C ALA A 19 -31.11 3.31 32.84
N ALA A 20 -31.25 2.00 33.04
CA ALA A 20 -30.20 1.04 32.74
C ALA A 20 -29.96 1.07 31.23
N ALA A 21 -29.10 2.00 30.80
CA ALA A 21 -28.52 1.99 29.46
C ALA A 21 -27.68 0.72 29.34
N THR A 22 -28.32 -0.35 28.88
CA THR A 22 -27.66 -1.51 28.32
C THR A 22 -26.86 -1.02 27.11
N LEU A 23 -25.61 -0.63 27.38
CA LEU A 23 -24.52 -0.57 26.41
C LEU A 23 -24.35 -1.98 25.83
N GLY A 24 -25.26 -2.34 24.91
CA GLY A 24 -25.07 -3.43 23.99
C GLY A 24 -23.88 -3.06 23.13
N LEU A 25 -22.70 -3.52 23.53
CA LEU A 25 -21.56 -3.65 22.64
C LEU A 25 -22.06 -4.43 21.42
N LEU A 26 -22.36 -3.70 20.34
CA LEU A 26 -22.44 -4.24 19.00
C LEU A 26 -21.05 -4.79 18.70
N VAL A 27 -20.83 -6.05 19.07
CA VAL A 27 -19.72 -6.85 18.56
C VAL A 27 -20.04 -7.02 17.08
N LEU A 28 -19.65 -6.02 16.29
CA LEU A 28 -19.56 -6.19 14.85
C LEU A 28 -18.63 -7.38 14.68
N PRO A 29 -19.06 -8.47 14.01
CA PRO A 29 -18.16 -9.57 13.72
C PRO A 29 -16.97 -8.96 13.00
N ALA A 30 -15.78 -9.01 13.61
CA ALA A 30 -14.57 -8.66 12.91
C ALA A 30 -14.42 -9.74 11.83
N TRP A 31 -14.70 -9.39 10.58
CA TRP A 31 -14.47 -10.26 9.45
C TRP A 31 -12.96 -10.48 9.39
N ALA A 32 -12.53 -11.61 9.96
CA ALA A 32 -11.13 -11.93 10.06
C ALA A 32 -10.59 -12.07 8.65
N ALA A 33 -9.52 -11.31 8.37
CA ALA A 33 -8.80 -11.41 7.11
C ALA A 33 -8.52 -12.90 6.79
N PRO A 34 -8.81 -13.35 5.55
CA PRO A 34 -8.61 -14.75 5.20
C PRO A 34 -7.13 -15.11 5.34
N SER A 35 -6.86 -16.20 6.06
CA SER A 35 -5.50 -16.71 6.20
C SER A 35 -5.00 -17.29 4.88
N GLN A 36 -3.67 -17.31 4.71
CA GLN A 36 -3.03 -17.87 3.52
C GLN A 36 -3.44 -19.33 3.25
N SER A 37 -3.54 -20.16 4.29
CA SER A 37 -3.94 -21.57 4.14
C SER A 37 -5.38 -21.71 3.66
N GLN A 38 -6.31 -20.91 4.20
CA GLN A 38 -7.71 -20.91 3.77
C GLN A 38 -7.87 -20.50 2.29
N ILE A 39 -7.08 -19.53 1.82
CA ILE A 39 -7.09 -19.11 0.41
C ILE A 39 -6.65 -20.26 -0.49
N VAL A 40 -5.52 -20.89 -0.15
CA VAL A 40 -4.98 -22.02 -0.93
C VAL A 40 -5.96 -23.19 -0.94
N GLU A 41 -6.48 -23.58 0.23
CA GLU A 41 -7.44 -24.67 0.38
C GLU A 41 -8.73 -24.42 -0.44
N THR A 42 -9.24 -23.18 -0.41
CA THR A 42 -10.44 -22.80 -1.17
C THR A 42 -10.22 -22.97 -2.67
N ILE A 43 -9.06 -22.57 -3.19
CA ILE A 43 -8.73 -22.70 -4.62
C ILE A 43 -8.52 -24.17 -5.00
N THR A 44 -7.83 -24.94 -4.16
CA THR A 44 -7.59 -26.37 -4.38
C THR A 44 -8.91 -27.16 -4.38
N ASN A 45 -9.81 -26.88 -3.45
CA ASN A 45 -11.12 -27.54 -3.34
C ASN A 45 -12.04 -27.23 -4.52
N ALA A 46 -11.89 -26.04 -5.13
CA ALA A 46 -12.66 -25.65 -6.30
C ALA A 46 -12.24 -26.38 -7.61
N LYS A 47 -11.11 -27.11 -7.60
CA LYS A 47 -10.60 -27.89 -8.75
C LYS A 47 -10.44 -27.08 -10.04
N ILE A 48 -10.19 -25.77 -9.93
CA ILE A 48 -9.95 -24.88 -11.07
C ILE A 48 -8.59 -25.19 -11.71
N LEU A 49 -7.61 -25.52 -10.86
CA LEU A 49 -6.25 -25.84 -11.27
C LEU A 49 -6.01 -27.36 -11.18
N PRO A 50 -5.13 -27.92 -12.04
CA PRO A 50 -4.68 -29.30 -11.89
C PRO A 50 -4.03 -29.53 -10.51
N ALA A 51 -4.26 -30.71 -9.92
CA ALA A 51 -3.74 -31.05 -8.58
C ALA A 51 -2.20 -31.00 -8.47
N SER A 52 -1.49 -31.03 -9.60
CA SER A 52 -0.03 -30.92 -9.65
C SER A 52 0.53 -29.49 -9.50
N VAL A 53 -0.33 -28.47 -9.50
CA VAL A 53 0.09 -27.07 -9.44
C VAL A 53 0.28 -26.64 -7.99
N ALA A 54 1.53 -26.36 -7.60
CA ALA A 54 1.83 -25.74 -6.33
C ALA A 54 1.37 -24.27 -6.34
N LEU A 55 0.63 -23.89 -5.29
CA LEU A 55 0.03 -22.58 -5.13
C LEU A 55 0.52 -21.93 -3.83
N ASN A 56 0.98 -20.70 -3.91
CA ASN A 56 1.28 -19.85 -2.76
C ASN A 56 0.40 -18.60 -2.84
N ALA A 57 -0.10 -18.14 -1.68
CA ALA A 57 -0.99 -17.01 -1.59
C ALA A 57 -0.51 -16.01 -0.53
N ARG A 58 -0.71 -14.72 -0.79
CA ARG A 58 -0.49 -13.67 0.19
C ARG A 58 -1.70 -12.75 0.19
N TYR A 59 -2.23 -12.46 1.36
CA TYR A 59 -3.30 -11.48 1.54
C TYR A 59 -2.74 -10.21 2.16
N SER A 60 -3.10 -9.06 1.60
CA SER A 60 -2.72 -7.75 2.12
C SER A 60 -3.79 -6.72 1.78
N MET A 61 -4.42 -6.13 2.80
CA MET A 61 -5.33 -4.98 2.66
C MET A 61 -6.46 -5.15 1.61
N GLY A 62 -7.01 -6.36 1.47
CA GLY A 62 -8.08 -6.66 0.50
C GLY A 62 -7.57 -7.07 -0.88
N GLU A 63 -6.26 -7.17 -1.06
CA GLU A 63 -5.63 -7.72 -2.26
C GLU A 63 -5.06 -9.12 -1.99
N VAL A 64 -5.35 -10.07 -2.88
CA VAL A 64 -4.77 -11.40 -2.83
C VAL A 64 -3.73 -11.54 -3.95
N SER A 65 -2.48 -11.76 -3.59
CA SER A 65 -1.42 -12.13 -4.53
C SER A 65 -1.24 -13.64 -4.55
N LEU A 66 -1.41 -14.26 -5.71
CA LEU A 66 -1.18 -15.68 -5.93
C LEU A 66 0.07 -15.90 -6.77
N TYR A 67 0.81 -16.95 -6.43
CA TYR A 67 2.04 -17.36 -7.11
C TYR A 67 1.93 -18.83 -7.46
N MET A 68 2.06 -19.17 -8.74
CA MET A 68 1.97 -20.54 -9.21
C MET A 68 2.82 -20.77 -10.46
N TYR A 69 3.14 -22.04 -10.74
CA TYR A 69 3.85 -22.44 -11.94
C TYR A 69 2.88 -22.92 -13.03
N ARG A 70 3.00 -22.37 -14.24
CA ARG A 70 2.27 -22.79 -15.43
C ARG A 70 3.23 -23.05 -16.58
N SER A 71 2.84 -23.90 -17.52
CA SER A 71 3.63 -24.16 -18.73
C SER A 71 3.66 -22.91 -19.62
N ALA A 72 4.81 -22.63 -20.25
CA ALA A 72 4.95 -21.61 -21.28
C ALA A 72 3.93 -21.75 -22.44
N LYS A 73 3.47 -22.98 -22.71
CA LYS A 73 2.54 -23.28 -23.80
C LYS A 73 1.10 -22.84 -23.55
N VAL A 74 0.74 -22.51 -22.29
CA VAL A 74 -0.60 -22.04 -21.94
C VAL A 74 -0.83 -20.66 -22.56
N SER A 75 -1.97 -20.47 -23.22
CA SER A 75 -2.27 -19.20 -23.89
C SER A 75 -2.60 -18.10 -22.88
N ASP A 76 -2.42 -16.83 -23.27
CA ASP A 76 -2.76 -15.70 -22.41
C ASP A 76 -4.27 -15.64 -22.12
N ASN A 77 -5.11 -16.18 -23.03
CA ASN A 77 -6.56 -16.31 -22.80
C ASN A 77 -6.88 -17.33 -21.70
N ASP A 78 -6.22 -18.49 -21.69
CA ASP A 78 -6.40 -19.50 -20.64
C ASP A 78 -6.00 -18.94 -19.27
N LEU A 79 -4.89 -18.19 -19.20
CA LEU A 79 -4.46 -17.54 -17.97
C LEU A 79 -5.49 -16.51 -17.46
N LYS A 80 -6.12 -15.75 -18.36
CA LYS A 80 -7.20 -14.82 -18.01
C LYS A 80 -8.43 -15.56 -17.48
N ILE A 81 -8.82 -16.67 -18.12
CA ILE A 81 -9.94 -17.51 -17.68
C ILE A 81 -9.67 -18.07 -16.28
N ASP A 82 -8.49 -18.66 -16.06
CA ASP A 82 -8.06 -19.15 -14.74
C ASP A 82 -8.14 -18.03 -13.69
N SER A 83 -7.63 -16.84 -14.04
CA SER A 83 -7.62 -15.68 -13.17
C SER A 83 -9.03 -15.26 -12.76
N VAL A 84 -9.97 -15.23 -13.71
CA VAL A 84 -11.38 -14.91 -13.45
C VAL A 84 -12.04 -15.96 -12.56
N LEU A 85 -11.85 -17.24 -12.86
CA LEU A 85 -12.44 -18.34 -12.10
C LEU A 85 -11.94 -18.35 -10.66
N ILE A 86 -10.62 -18.23 -10.47
CA ILE A 86 -10.01 -18.17 -9.13
C ILE A 86 -10.54 -16.97 -8.35
N THR A 87 -10.57 -15.78 -8.98
CA THR A 87 -11.06 -14.57 -8.33
C THR A 87 -12.52 -14.69 -7.94
N LYS A 88 -13.36 -15.26 -8.81
CA LYS A 88 -14.77 -15.53 -8.52
C LYS A 88 -14.91 -16.45 -7.31
N THR A 89 -14.22 -17.59 -7.29
CA THR A 89 -14.29 -18.55 -6.18
C THR A 89 -13.85 -17.94 -4.85
N LEU A 90 -12.78 -17.14 -4.85
CA LEU A 90 -12.35 -16.43 -3.66
C LEU A 90 -13.41 -15.44 -3.17
N ARG A 91 -14.05 -14.71 -4.07
CA ARG A 91 -15.13 -13.79 -3.73
C ARG A 91 -16.40 -14.48 -3.24
N ASP A 92 -16.76 -15.60 -3.85
CA ASP A 92 -17.92 -16.39 -3.42
C ASP A 92 -17.71 -16.91 -1.98
N LYS A 93 -16.46 -17.18 -1.59
CA LYS A 93 -16.12 -17.69 -0.25
C LYS A 93 -15.88 -16.61 0.81
N PHE A 94 -15.15 -15.55 0.46
CA PHE A 94 -14.68 -14.51 1.40
C PHE A 94 -15.42 -13.17 1.24
N GLY A 95 -16.37 -13.09 0.31
CA GLY A 95 -17.26 -11.94 0.17
C GLY A 95 -16.60 -10.69 -0.40
N ALA A 96 -17.03 -9.53 0.09
CA ALA A 96 -16.63 -8.21 -0.40
C ALA A 96 -15.23 -7.77 0.07
N ASP A 97 -14.59 -8.53 0.95
CA ASP A 97 -13.26 -8.20 1.51
C ASP A 97 -12.15 -8.26 0.46
N ILE A 98 -12.34 -9.07 -0.59
CA ILE A 98 -11.38 -9.20 -1.69
C ILE A 98 -11.73 -8.20 -2.79
N LYS A 99 -10.96 -7.12 -2.86
CA LYS A 99 -11.10 -6.02 -3.84
C LYS A 99 -10.39 -6.32 -5.16
N ALA A 100 -9.24 -6.96 -5.10
CA ALA A 100 -8.46 -7.33 -6.27
C ALA A 100 -7.69 -8.63 -6.03
N VAL A 101 -7.46 -9.39 -7.11
CA VAL A 101 -6.63 -10.59 -7.09
C VAL A 101 -5.59 -10.47 -8.19
N GLN A 102 -4.32 -10.58 -7.80
CA GLN A 102 -3.16 -10.56 -8.67
C GLN A 102 -2.58 -11.97 -8.77
N LEU A 103 -2.57 -12.54 -9.96
CA LEU A 103 -2.02 -13.87 -10.22
C LEU A 103 -0.70 -13.73 -10.95
N ASN A 104 0.35 -14.32 -10.38
CA ASN A 104 1.69 -14.38 -10.94
C ASN A 104 1.97 -15.82 -11.38
N PHE A 105 1.97 -16.03 -12.69
CA PHE A 105 2.23 -17.30 -13.34
C PHE A 105 3.71 -17.38 -13.74
N TYR A 106 4.48 -18.14 -12.99
CA TYR A 106 5.88 -18.45 -13.30
C TYR A 106 5.92 -19.52 -14.37
N ASP A 107 6.81 -19.36 -15.34
CA ASP A 107 7.12 -20.44 -16.25
C ASP A 107 8.00 -21.50 -15.57
N LYS A 108 7.66 -22.78 -15.79
CA LYS A 108 8.39 -23.92 -15.24
C LYS A 108 9.75 -24.09 -15.93
N GLU A 109 9.83 -23.74 -17.22
CA GLU A 109 11.05 -23.84 -18.02
C GLU A 109 11.94 -22.60 -17.80
N SER A 110 11.34 -21.40 -17.82
CA SER A 110 12.05 -20.15 -17.56
C SER A 110 11.58 -19.45 -16.28
N LYS A 111 12.28 -19.69 -15.16
CA LYS A 111 12.03 -18.97 -13.89
C LYS A 111 12.18 -17.45 -14.00
N ALA A 112 12.82 -16.98 -15.08
CA ALA A 112 13.04 -15.57 -15.37
C ALA A 112 11.83 -14.87 -15.97
N GLN A 113 10.77 -15.56 -16.41
CA GLN A 113 9.58 -14.93 -16.97
C GLN A 113 8.36 -15.17 -16.09
N ILE A 114 7.69 -14.07 -15.74
CA ILE A 114 6.47 -14.06 -14.94
C ILE A 114 5.38 -13.44 -15.80
N ARG A 115 4.27 -14.15 -15.99
CA ARG A 115 3.05 -13.59 -16.56
C ARG A 115 2.14 -13.18 -15.42
N GLN A 116 1.80 -11.90 -15.33
CA GLN A 116 0.94 -11.37 -14.29
C GLN A 116 -0.43 -11.02 -14.88
N CYS A 117 -1.50 -11.44 -14.22
CA CYS A 117 -2.85 -10.99 -14.50
C CYS A 117 -3.47 -10.42 -13.23
N THR A 118 -4.09 -9.25 -13.32
CA THR A 118 -4.81 -8.63 -12.19
C THR A 118 -6.29 -8.54 -12.52
N VAL A 119 -7.13 -9.06 -11.64
CA VAL A 119 -8.59 -9.04 -11.78
C VAL A 119 -9.17 -8.19 -10.66
N ASN A 120 -9.87 -7.13 -11.05
CA ASN A 120 -10.55 -6.22 -10.14
C ASN A 120 -11.99 -6.66 -9.87
N GLN A 121 -12.47 -6.39 -8.65
CA GLN A 121 -13.84 -6.66 -8.24
C GLN A 121 -14.88 -5.99 -9.17
N MET A 122 -14.61 -4.77 -9.64
CA MET A 122 -15.51 -4.01 -10.49
C MET A 122 -15.87 -4.77 -11.77
N HIS A 123 -14.87 -5.33 -12.47
CA HIS A 123 -15.10 -6.05 -13.72
C HIS A 123 -15.93 -7.31 -13.51
N LEU A 124 -15.69 -8.04 -12.41
CA LEU A 124 -16.50 -9.21 -12.06
C LEU A 124 -17.94 -8.86 -11.70
N ASN A 125 -18.16 -7.73 -11.01
CA ASN A 125 -19.51 -7.28 -10.69
C ASN A 125 -20.28 -6.90 -11.97
N SER A 126 -19.65 -6.17 -12.89
CA SER A 126 -20.26 -5.82 -14.18
C SER A 126 -20.54 -7.07 -15.04
N PHE A 127 -19.68 -8.08 -14.99
CA PHE A 127 -19.94 -9.35 -15.67
C PHE A 127 -21.09 -10.12 -15.00
N ALA A 128 -21.10 -10.21 -13.67
CA ALA A 128 -22.15 -10.89 -12.91
C ALA A 128 -23.53 -10.26 -13.11
N SER A 129 -23.59 -8.93 -13.25
CA SER A 129 -24.80 -8.17 -13.57
C SER A 129 -25.16 -8.18 -15.06
N ARG A 130 -24.40 -8.92 -15.89
CA ARG A 130 -24.57 -9.02 -17.36
C ARG A 130 -24.45 -7.67 -18.09
N GLN A 131 -23.77 -6.69 -17.51
CA GLN A 131 -23.49 -5.39 -18.15
C GLN A 131 -22.39 -5.49 -19.21
N ILE A 132 -21.49 -6.46 -19.08
CA ILE A 132 -20.42 -6.74 -20.05
C ILE A 132 -20.47 -8.20 -20.48
N SER A 133 -20.13 -8.46 -21.74
CA SER A 133 -20.01 -9.83 -22.26
C SER A 133 -18.73 -10.52 -21.77
N GLN A 134 -18.65 -11.84 -21.95
CA GLN A 134 -17.45 -12.61 -21.64
C GLN A 134 -16.23 -12.10 -22.42
N ASP A 135 -16.41 -11.82 -23.72
CA ASP A 135 -15.32 -11.34 -24.58
C ASP A 135 -14.83 -9.96 -24.14
N GLN A 136 -15.74 -9.08 -23.72
CA GLN A 136 -15.40 -7.77 -23.14
C GLN A 136 -14.65 -7.92 -21.83
N LEU A 137 -15.07 -8.82 -20.94
CA LEU A 137 -14.36 -9.09 -19.68
C LEU A 137 -12.93 -9.55 -19.96
N LEU A 138 -12.74 -10.52 -20.87
CA LEU A 138 -11.40 -11.03 -21.23
C LEU A 138 -10.54 -9.96 -21.93
N ALA A 139 -11.15 -9.04 -22.67
CA ALA A 139 -10.47 -7.90 -23.28
C ALA A 139 -9.98 -6.88 -22.23
N PHE A 140 -10.74 -6.66 -21.15
CA PHE A 140 -10.34 -5.76 -20.06
C PHE A 140 -9.19 -6.30 -19.21
N LEU A 141 -9.02 -7.62 -19.17
CA LEU A 141 -7.91 -8.24 -18.47
C LEU A 141 -6.65 -8.17 -19.30
N ASN A 142 -5.56 -7.68 -18.70
CA ASN A 142 -4.25 -7.66 -19.35
C ASN A 142 -3.33 -8.69 -18.69
N VAL A 143 -2.48 -9.34 -19.50
CA VAL A 143 -1.43 -10.23 -19.03
C VAL A 143 -0.09 -9.53 -19.27
N THR A 144 0.49 -9.02 -18.19
CA THR A 144 1.77 -8.32 -18.23
C THR A 144 2.90 -9.32 -18.08
N ARG A 145 3.92 -9.25 -18.95
CA ARG A 145 5.13 -10.08 -18.84
C ARG A 145 6.20 -9.31 -18.05
N LEU A 146 6.63 -9.87 -16.93
CA LEU A 146 7.69 -9.34 -16.07
C LEU A 146 8.90 -10.29 -16.13
N ASN A 147 10.10 -9.72 -16.11
CA ASN A 147 11.32 -10.52 -15.99
C ASN A 147 11.69 -10.65 -14.51
N ALA A 148 11.85 -11.88 -14.00
CA ALA A 148 12.12 -12.18 -12.58
C ALA A 148 13.49 -11.68 -12.07
N GLY A 149 14.29 -11.04 -12.92
CA GLY A 149 15.51 -10.31 -12.56
C GLY A 149 15.36 -8.79 -12.49
N SER A 150 14.23 -8.23 -12.93
CA SER A 150 13.93 -6.80 -12.73
C SER A 150 13.13 -6.64 -11.45
N THR A 151 13.73 -7.02 -10.31
CA THR A 151 13.30 -6.45 -9.03
C THR A 151 13.43 -4.94 -9.17
N SER A 152 12.29 -4.27 -9.08
CA SER A 152 12.11 -2.82 -9.11
C SER A 152 12.87 -2.13 -7.99
N SER A 153 14.18 -2.05 -8.15
CA SER A 153 15.12 -1.39 -7.26
C SER A 153 16.21 -0.81 -8.15
N GLY A 154 15.94 0.38 -8.68
CA GLY A 154 16.89 1.12 -9.50
C GLY A 154 16.35 1.44 -10.88
N SER A 155 15.76 2.63 -11.00
CA SER A 155 15.91 3.54 -12.14
C SER A 155 16.75 2.97 -13.29
N THR A 156 16.14 2.22 -14.21
CA THR A 156 16.66 2.07 -15.56
C THR A 156 15.47 2.17 -16.50
N SER A 157 15.45 3.26 -17.24
CA SER A 157 14.43 3.61 -18.23
C SER A 157 14.20 2.48 -19.21
N ASN A 158 13.08 1.77 -19.06
CA ASN A 158 12.61 0.85 -20.07
C ASN A 158 12.21 1.71 -21.29
N PRO A 159 12.87 1.60 -22.46
CA PRO A 159 12.63 2.50 -23.59
C PRO A 159 11.17 2.46 -24.07
N LEU A 160 10.49 1.32 -23.89
CA LEU A 160 9.05 1.16 -24.17
C LEU A 160 8.13 1.91 -23.19
N LEU A 161 8.54 2.07 -21.92
CA LEU A 161 7.80 2.89 -20.96
C LEU A 161 7.97 4.38 -21.31
N ASN A 162 9.18 4.81 -21.69
CA ASN A 162 9.45 6.19 -22.08
C ASN A 162 8.69 6.62 -23.34
N ALA A 163 8.64 5.76 -24.37
CA ALA A 163 7.85 6.05 -25.58
C ALA A 163 6.36 6.28 -25.28
N ASN A 164 5.82 5.53 -24.32
CA ASN A 164 4.42 5.68 -23.89
C ASN A 164 4.19 6.95 -23.06
N VAL A 165 5.17 7.42 -22.29
CA VAL A 165 5.07 8.70 -21.57
C VAL A 165 5.04 9.86 -22.56
N GLU A 166 5.93 9.88 -23.54
CA GLU A 166 5.98 10.94 -24.56
C GLU A 166 4.67 11.03 -25.36
N ALA A 167 4.07 9.89 -25.72
CA ALA A 167 2.77 9.86 -26.37
C ALA A 167 1.68 10.54 -25.53
N VAL A 168 1.66 10.31 -24.21
CA VAL A 168 0.71 10.95 -23.29
C VAL A 168 1.03 12.44 -23.10
N LEU A 169 2.31 12.81 -23.06
CA LEU A 169 2.74 14.21 -22.98
C LEU A 169 2.39 15.02 -24.23
N ALA A 170 2.36 14.37 -25.40
CA ALA A 170 1.98 14.97 -26.67
C ALA A 170 0.46 15.12 -26.87
N MET A 171 -0.38 14.48 -26.05
CA MET A 171 -1.84 14.60 -26.16
C MET A 171 -2.32 16.06 -26.00
N THR A 172 -3.33 16.44 -26.78
CA THR A 172 -4.00 17.74 -26.73
C THR A 172 -5.51 17.56 -26.55
N THR A 173 -6.18 18.58 -26.00
CA THR A 173 -7.63 18.56 -25.77
C THR A 173 -8.37 19.04 -27.03
N ALA A 174 -9.31 18.25 -27.53
CA ALA A 174 -10.20 18.69 -28.61
C ALA A 174 -11.17 19.80 -28.13
N PRO A 175 -11.50 20.80 -28.97
CA PRO A 175 -12.48 21.84 -28.62
C PRO A 175 -13.86 21.22 -28.34
N GLY A 176 -14.69 21.90 -27.53
CA GLY A 176 -16.06 21.49 -27.23
C GLY A 176 -16.37 21.38 -25.74
N PHE A 177 -17.20 20.42 -25.36
CA PHE A 177 -17.72 20.22 -24.00
C PHE A 177 -16.64 20.36 -22.92
N LYS A 178 -16.84 21.27 -21.97
CA LYS A 178 -15.96 21.49 -20.80
C LYS A 178 -14.45 21.48 -21.12
N VAL A 179 -14.04 22.17 -22.19
CA VAL A 179 -12.65 22.18 -22.67
C VAL A 179 -11.65 22.58 -21.58
N ASP A 180 -12.00 23.55 -20.73
CA ASP A 180 -11.13 24.02 -19.65
C ASP A 180 -10.90 22.94 -18.59
N GLU A 181 -11.97 22.31 -18.10
CA GLU A 181 -11.89 21.24 -17.10
C GLU A 181 -11.15 20.01 -17.64
N ARG A 182 -11.38 19.64 -18.91
CA ARG A 182 -10.66 18.56 -19.58
C ARG A 182 -9.17 18.88 -19.73
N THR A 183 -8.84 20.12 -20.08
CA THR A 183 -7.44 20.56 -20.18
C THR A 183 -6.72 20.46 -18.83
N ILE A 184 -7.39 20.86 -17.74
CA ILE A 184 -6.89 20.65 -16.37
C ILE A 184 -6.70 19.16 -16.07
N LEU A 185 -7.68 18.33 -16.42
CA LEU A 185 -7.62 16.89 -16.20
C LEU A 185 -6.47 16.23 -16.98
N LEU A 186 -6.25 16.61 -18.23
CA LEU A 186 -5.13 16.15 -19.04
C LEU A 186 -3.78 16.58 -18.44
N ALA A 187 -3.67 17.82 -17.96
CA ALA A 187 -2.47 18.29 -17.28
C ALA A 187 -2.15 17.45 -16.03
N ARG A 188 -3.18 17.06 -15.27
CA ARG A 188 -3.06 16.15 -14.12
C ARG A 188 -2.61 14.74 -14.54
N ILE A 189 -3.19 14.17 -15.58
CA ILE A 189 -2.76 12.88 -16.15
C ILE A 189 -1.29 12.93 -16.58
N LYS A 190 -0.87 14.02 -17.25
CA LYS A 190 0.53 14.24 -17.63
C LYS A 190 1.45 14.34 -16.41
N SER A 191 0.99 14.97 -15.32
CA SER A 191 1.73 15.03 -14.05
C SER A 191 1.95 13.62 -13.46
N VAL A 192 0.91 12.79 -13.43
CA VAL A 192 1.00 11.38 -13.00
C VAL A 192 1.98 10.60 -13.90
N ALA A 193 1.92 10.80 -15.21
CA ALA A 193 2.81 10.13 -16.16
C ALA A 193 4.29 10.52 -15.94
N ARG A 194 4.60 11.80 -15.73
CA ARG A 194 5.97 12.27 -15.44
C ARG A 194 6.55 11.67 -14.16
N LYS A 195 5.70 11.41 -13.17
CA LYS A 195 6.09 10.79 -11.90
C LYS A 195 6.08 9.25 -11.97
N ASN A 196 5.94 8.67 -13.16
CA ASN A 196 5.89 7.23 -13.40
C ASN A 196 4.78 6.51 -12.59
N GLY A 197 3.62 7.14 -12.39
CA GLY A 197 2.51 6.53 -11.68
C GLY A 197 1.95 5.33 -12.46
N SER A 198 1.86 4.15 -11.83
CA SER A 198 1.55 2.86 -12.50
C SER A 198 0.30 2.84 -13.40
N ASN A 199 -0.65 3.75 -13.20
CA ASN A 199 -1.93 3.78 -13.90
C ASN A 199 -2.04 4.82 -15.02
N TYR A 200 -0.99 5.61 -15.32
CA TYR A 200 -1.11 6.74 -16.26
C TYR A 200 -1.59 6.34 -17.66
N GLN A 201 -1.23 5.15 -18.15
CA GLN A 201 -1.63 4.66 -19.47
C GLN A 201 -3.14 4.43 -19.57
N ARG A 202 -3.74 3.85 -18.52
CA ARG A 202 -5.19 3.64 -18.45
C ARG A 202 -5.93 4.96 -18.40
N LEU A 203 -5.44 5.91 -17.60
CA LEU A 203 -6.02 7.26 -17.50
C LEU A 203 -5.96 7.99 -18.85
N ALA A 204 -4.84 7.90 -19.56
CA ALA A 204 -4.68 8.49 -20.88
C ALA A 204 -5.61 7.85 -21.94
N ALA A 205 -5.78 6.53 -21.90
CA ALA A 205 -6.72 5.83 -22.78
C ALA A 205 -8.18 6.26 -22.51
N SER A 206 -8.58 6.34 -21.25
CA SER A 206 -9.90 6.84 -20.84
C SER A 206 -10.12 8.29 -21.28
N TYR A 207 -9.11 9.15 -21.13
CA TYR A 207 -9.18 10.53 -21.61
C TYR A 207 -9.35 10.60 -23.13
N LYS A 208 -8.58 9.81 -23.89
CA LYS A 208 -8.67 9.75 -25.35
C LYS A 208 -10.07 9.32 -25.79
N ASN A 209 -10.66 8.33 -25.12
CA ASN A 209 -12.03 7.88 -25.41
C ASN A 209 -13.05 9.02 -25.22
N ILE A 210 -12.92 9.80 -24.15
CA ILE A 210 -13.75 11.00 -23.93
C ILE A 210 -13.57 12.01 -25.08
N ASP A 211 -12.34 12.29 -25.48
CA ASP A 211 -12.05 13.23 -26.58
C ASP A 211 -12.62 12.74 -27.93
N ASP A 212 -12.57 11.43 -28.19
CA ASP A 212 -13.12 10.83 -29.40
C ASP A 212 -14.66 10.89 -29.41
N LEU A 213 -15.33 10.72 -28.26
CA LEU A 213 -16.79 10.92 -28.12
C LEU A 213 -17.20 12.38 -28.39
N ILE A 214 -16.37 13.36 -28.00
CA ILE A 214 -16.62 14.79 -28.24
C ILE A 214 -16.50 15.11 -29.72
N ARG A 215 -15.49 14.57 -30.40
CA ARG A 215 -15.36 14.69 -31.85
C ARG A 215 -16.53 14.05 -32.60
N ALA A 216 -17.10 12.98 -32.05
CA ALA A 216 -18.30 12.33 -32.58
C ALA A 216 -19.62 13.05 -32.24
N GLY A 217 -19.58 14.16 -31.48
CA GLY A 217 -20.78 14.92 -31.10
C GLY A 217 -21.65 14.28 -30.01
N LYS A 218 -21.16 13.23 -29.33
CA LYS A 218 -21.92 12.47 -28.32
C LYS A 218 -21.76 13.05 -26.91
N THR A 219 -22.17 14.28 -26.68
CA THR A 219 -21.84 15.01 -25.45
C THR A 219 -22.58 14.52 -24.20
N GLU A 220 -23.80 14.01 -24.31
CA GLU A 220 -24.59 13.56 -23.16
C GLU A 220 -24.02 12.30 -22.50
N GLU A 221 -23.42 11.40 -23.27
CA GLU A 221 -22.83 10.16 -22.78
C GLU A 221 -21.56 10.39 -21.93
N ILE A 222 -20.98 11.59 -21.97
CA ILE A 222 -19.62 11.87 -21.47
C ILE A 222 -19.57 12.16 -19.98
N ILE A 223 -20.62 12.78 -19.42
CA ILE A 223 -20.67 13.22 -18.03
C ILE A 223 -20.24 12.12 -17.04
N PRO A 224 -20.77 10.88 -17.11
CA PRO A 224 -20.36 9.82 -16.19
C PRO A 224 -18.89 9.41 -16.38
N TYR A 225 -18.40 9.30 -17.62
CA TYR A 225 -17.00 8.95 -17.90
C TYR A 225 -16.04 10.02 -17.41
N PHE A 226 -16.39 11.30 -17.57
CA PHE A 226 -15.58 12.42 -17.13
C PHE A 226 -15.45 12.46 -15.60
N ASN A 227 -16.56 12.28 -14.88
CA ASN A 227 -16.55 12.25 -13.41
C ASN A 227 -15.74 11.06 -12.88
N GLU A 228 -15.89 9.88 -13.50
CA GLU A 228 -15.14 8.69 -13.12
C GLU A 228 -13.64 8.88 -13.38
N LEU A 229 -13.25 9.39 -14.55
CA LEU A 229 -11.86 9.67 -14.86
C LEU A 229 -11.26 10.69 -13.89
N SER A 230 -12.00 11.75 -13.54
CA SER A 230 -11.55 12.75 -12.57
C SER A 230 -11.25 12.12 -11.20
N ARG A 231 -12.11 11.20 -10.74
CA ARG A 231 -11.91 10.42 -9.51
C ARG A 231 -10.69 9.51 -9.61
N GLU A 232 -10.53 8.77 -10.71
CA GLU A 232 -9.38 7.88 -10.92
C GLU A 232 -8.05 8.66 -10.95
N VAL A 233 -8.03 9.83 -11.59
CA VAL A 233 -6.86 10.72 -11.59
C VAL A 233 -6.51 11.18 -10.18
N GLN A 234 -7.49 11.58 -9.37
CA GLN A 234 -7.25 11.98 -7.98
C GLN A 234 -6.67 10.86 -7.13
N LEU A 235 -7.21 9.64 -7.26
CA LEU A 235 -6.66 8.46 -6.56
C LEU A 235 -5.24 8.15 -7.01
N SER A 236 -4.96 8.27 -8.31
CA SER A 236 -3.62 8.05 -8.86
C SER A 236 -2.62 9.10 -8.38
N GLU A 237 -3.03 10.37 -8.26
CA GLU A 237 -2.18 11.43 -7.70
C GLU A 237 -1.86 11.17 -6.22
N ALA A 238 -2.85 10.76 -5.42
CA ALA A 238 -2.65 10.41 -4.02
C ALA A 238 -1.69 9.21 -3.86
N ALA A 239 -1.81 8.19 -4.71
CA ALA A 239 -0.91 7.04 -4.70
C ALA A 239 0.54 7.44 -5.04
N VAL A 240 0.73 8.29 -6.04
CA VAL A 240 2.07 8.81 -6.41
C VAL A 240 2.66 9.68 -5.29
N ALA A 241 1.85 10.48 -4.62
CA ALA A 241 2.29 11.29 -3.48
C ALA A 241 2.79 10.41 -2.33
N LEU A 242 2.02 9.38 -1.95
CA LEU A 242 2.39 8.43 -0.91
C LEU A 242 3.68 7.66 -1.26
N GLN A 243 3.83 7.26 -2.53
CA GLN A 243 5.04 6.59 -3.01
C GLN A 243 6.26 7.51 -2.91
N THR A 244 6.11 8.78 -3.31
CA THR A 244 7.18 9.78 -3.23
C THR A 244 7.60 10.02 -1.78
N GLU A 245 6.64 10.13 -0.85
CA GLU A 245 6.90 10.27 0.58
C GLU A 245 7.65 9.06 1.13
N THR A 246 7.23 7.85 0.77
CA THR A 246 7.90 6.61 1.18
C THR A 246 9.36 6.58 0.69
N GLN A 247 9.61 6.94 -0.57
CA GLN A 247 10.96 7.01 -1.13
C GLN A 247 11.82 8.07 -0.42
N ASN A 248 11.25 9.23 -0.09
CA ASN A 248 11.95 10.27 0.65
C ASN A 248 12.31 9.79 2.07
N ASN A 249 11.38 9.12 2.75
CA ASN A 249 11.62 8.56 4.08
C ASN A 249 12.70 7.46 4.03
N GLU A 250 12.67 6.57 3.05
CA GLU A 250 13.72 5.57 2.84
C GLU A 250 15.08 6.20 2.55
N ALA A 251 15.14 7.24 1.71
CA ALA A 251 16.36 7.97 1.42
C ALA A 251 16.92 8.66 2.67
N GLN A 252 16.06 9.28 3.47
CA GLN A 252 16.43 9.86 4.76
C GLN A 252 16.95 8.80 5.73
N LEU A 253 16.31 7.63 5.81
CA LEU A 253 16.76 6.52 6.63
C LEU A 253 18.13 5.99 6.16
N LYS A 254 18.36 5.86 4.86
CA LYS A 254 19.67 5.45 4.30
C LYS A 254 20.76 6.48 4.60
N ASN A 255 20.47 7.77 4.43
CA ASN A 255 21.42 8.84 4.77
C ASN A 255 21.73 8.83 6.26
N THR A 256 20.70 8.69 7.10
CA THR A 256 20.84 8.58 8.56
C THR A 256 21.66 7.36 8.94
N ALA A 257 21.39 6.20 8.34
CA ALA A 257 22.17 4.98 8.56
C ALA A 257 23.64 5.15 8.14
N THR A 258 23.90 5.84 7.04
CA THR A 258 25.28 6.12 6.58
C THR A 258 26.02 7.04 7.55
N GLN A 259 25.36 8.09 8.04
CA GLN A 259 25.90 8.99 9.06
C GLN A 259 26.15 8.28 10.39
N ILE A 260 25.27 7.37 10.79
CA ILE A 260 25.49 6.53 11.98
C ILE A 260 26.69 5.62 11.79
N ARG A 261 26.81 4.95 10.63
CA ARG A 261 27.93 4.05 10.35
C ARG A 261 29.27 4.79 10.43
N SER A 262 29.32 6.03 9.94
CA SER A 262 30.54 6.85 10.08
C SER A 262 30.79 7.26 11.52
N GLN A 263 29.74 7.58 12.30
CA GLN A 263 29.88 7.90 13.73
C GLN A 263 30.31 6.70 14.59
N LEU A 264 29.81 5.50 14.29
CA LEU A 264 30.18 4.26 14.97
C LEU A 264 31.55 3.71 14.53
N SER A 265 32.20 4.32 13.54
CA SER A 265 33.51 3.84 13.07
C SER A 265 34.63 4.04 14.09
N ALA A 266 34.48 5.00 15.01
CA ALA A 266 35.44 5.27 16.07
C ALA A 266 34.88 4.85 17.45
N PRO A 267 35.71 4.29 18.34
CA PRO A 267 35.30 4.04 19.72
C PRO A 267 34.95 5.35 20.45
N PRO A 268 34.06 5.31 21.45
CA PRO A 268 33.71 6.49 22.23
C PRO A 268 34.95 7.07 22.94
N ARG A 269 34.94 8.38 23.20
CA ARG A 269 36.01 9.07 23.93
C ARG A 269 35.96 8.73 25.43
N PHE A 270 37.12 8.63 26.07
CA PHE A 270 37.23 8.46 27.53
C PHE A 270 36.49 9.57 28.29
N GLY A 271 35.85 9.21 29.41
CA GLY A 271 35.11 10.15 30.26
C GLY A 271 33.96 9.49 31.03
N MET A 272 32.91 10.27 31.30
CA MET A 272 31.73 9.81 32.06
C MET A 272 31.09 8.58 31.44
N CYS A 273 30.81 7.59 32.30
CA CYS A 273 30.19 6.32 31.93
C CYS A 273 30.90 5.59 30.77
N TYR A 274 32.22 5.79 30.61
CA TYR A 274 32.99 5.28 29.47
C TYR A 274 32.82 3.77 29.28
N ARG A 275 32.90 2.98 30.36
CA ARG A 275 32.81 1.51 30.27
C ARG A 275 31.48 1.04 29.67
N ARG A 276 30.35 1.62 30.11
CA ARG A 276 29.02 1.28 29.58
C ARG A 276 28.82 1.78 28.16
N ARG A 277 29.24 3.02 27.87
CA ARG A 277 29.21 3.57 26.50
C ARG A 277 30.01 2.71 25.53
N TYR A 278 31.23 2.33 25.91
CA TYR A 278 32.08 1.45 25.13
C TYR A 278 31.45 0.06 24.93
N ALA A 279 30.83 -0.53 25.96
CA ALA A 279 30.14 -1.81 25.83
C ALA A 279 28.97 -1.74 24.83
N LEU A 280 28.16 -0.67 24.89
CA LEU A 280 27.07 -0.45 23.93
C LEU A 280 27.61 -0.25 22.50
N TRP A 281 28.66 0.55 22.34
CA TRP A 281 29.33 0.74 21.05
C TRP A 281 29.82 -0.59 20.46
N VAL A 282 30.55 -1.41 21.24
CA VAL A 282 31.02 -2.73 20.80
C VAL A 282 29.86 -3.61 20.36
N MET A 283 28.75 -3.59 21.10
CA MET A 283 27.60 -4.42 20.78
C MET A 283 26.90 -3.96 19.49
N LEU A 284 26.71 -2.66 19.31
CA LEU A 284 26.17 -2.08 18.07
C LEU A 284 27.06 -2.44 16.87
N SER A 285 28.38 -2.30 17.01
CA SER A 285 29.33 -2.67 15.95
C SER A 285 29.28 -4.17 15.63
N ARG A 286 29.15 -5.05 16.64
CA ARG A 286 28.97 -6.50 16.40
C ARG A 286 27.66 -6.81 15.70
N MET A 287 26.56 -6.18 16.09
CA MET A 287 25.26 -6.35 15.43
C MET A 287 25.30 -5.89 13.97
N GLN A 288 25.99 -4.77 13.70
CA GLN A 288 26.22 -4.28 12.35
C GLN A 288 27.00 -5.29 11.50
N LEU A 289 28.10 -5.83 12.04
CA LEU A 289 28.90 -6.86 11.36
C LEU A 289 28.11 -8.14 11.11
N ALA A 290 27.18 -8.48 12.01
CA ALA A 290 26.25 -9.61 11.85
C ALA A 290 25.08 -9.33 10.89
N GLY A 291 25.03 -8.15 10.25
CA GLY A 291 23.97 -7.77 9.31
C GLY A 291 22.60 -7.54 9.96
N ARG A 292 22.54 -7.34 11.29
CA ARG A 292 21.28 -7.00 11.98
C ARG A 292 20.94 -5.53 11.73
N ASP A 293 19.64 -5.22 11.70
CA ASP A 293 19.20 -3.83 11.66
C ASP A 293 19.54 -3.15 13.00
N ILE A 294 20.48 -2.20 12.93
CA ILE A 294 20.92 -1.38 14.06
C ILE A 294 20.51 0.08 13.91
N VAL A 295 19.75 0.45 12.86
CA VAL A 295 19.49 1.86 12.54
C VAL A 295 18.86 2.55 13.73
N TYR A 296 17.79 1.99 14.30
CA TYR A 296 17.11 2.59 15.43
C TYR A 296 17.98 2.67 16.71
N PRO A 297 18.57 1.57 17.22
CA PRO A 297 19.43 1.63 18.42
C PRO A 297 20.66 2.54 18.27
N ALA A 298 21.22 2.62 17.07
CA ALA A 298 22.40 3.43 16.81
C ALA A 298 22.09 4.93 16.65
N VAL A 299 20.92 5.30 16.09
CA VAL A 299 20.41 6.69 16.17
C VAL A 299 20.28 7.09 17.64
N LEU A 300 19.67 6.20 18.44
CA LEU A 300 19.42 6.45 19.85
C LEU A 300 20.74 6.61 20.62
N TYR A 301 21.72 5.74 20.38
CA TYR A 301 23.08 5.86 20.93
C TYR A 301 23.74 7.20 20.59
N SER A 302 23.78 7.56 19.31
CA SER A 302 24.39 8.83 18.88
C SER A 302 23.73 10.05 19.53
N LYS A 303 22.39 10.12 19.49
CA LYS A 303 21.64 11.29 19.97
C LYS A 303 21.52 11.37 21.49
N ARG A 304 21.26 10.24 22.17
CA ARG A 304 20.93 10.20 23.61
C ARG A 304 22.13 9.84 24.49
N VAL A 305 23.20 9.28 23.94
CA VAL A 305 24.40 8.93 24.70
C VAL A 305 25.53 9.89 24.34
N GLU A 306 25.97 9.93 23.09
CA GLU A 306 27.13 10.74 22.70
C GLU A 306 26.83 12.25 22.73
N GLY A 307 25.60 12.67 22.39
CA GLY A 307 25.14 14.05 22.51
C GLY A 307 25.24 14.62 23.94
N PRO A 308 24.54 14.04 24.93
CA PRO A 308 24.63 14.47 26.33
C PRO A 308 26.02 14.34 26.93
N PHE A 309 26.81 13.34 26.53
CA PHE A 309 28.22 13.25 26.93
C PHE A 309 29.02 14.47 26.46
N ALA A 310 28.88 14.86 25.19
CA ALA A 310 29.57 16.03 24.65
C ALA A 310 29.13 17.33 25.35
N ALA A 311 27.88 17.38 25.82
CA ALA A 311 27.34 18.50 26.60
C ALA A 311 27.69 18.47 28.10
N GLY A 312 28.32 17.40 28.59
CA GLY A 312 28.62 17.25 30.02
C GLY A 312 27.40 16.94 30.91
N ASN A 313 26.26 16.56 30.33
CA ASN A 313 25.00 16.34 31.08
C ASN A 313 24.88 14.89 31.57
N LYS A 314 25.41 14.61 32.76
CA LYS A 314 25.44 13.24 33.34
C LYS A 314 24.04 12.61 33.51
N PRO A 315 23.01 13.28 34.06
CA PRO A 315 21.68 12.69 34.20
C PRO A 315 21.03 12.28 32.87
N GLU A 316 21.13 13.13 31.84
CA GLU A 316 20.61 12.80 30.51
C GLU A 316 21.39 11.68 29.85
N LEU A 317 22.72 11.66 30.00
CA LEU A 317 23.57 10.57 29.52
C LEU A 317 23.15 9.23 30.13
N GLN A 318 22.92 9.17 31.45
CA GLN A 318 22.49 7.94 32.12
C GLN A 318 21.13 7.47 31.60
N ARG A 319 20.17 8.39 31.44
CA ARG A 319 18.85 8.07 30.85
C ARG A 319 19.01 7.51 29.43
N GLY A 320 19.85 8.15 28.61
CA GLY A 320 20.12 7.70 27.24
C GLY A 320 20.76 6.31 27.18
N ILE A 321 21.66 5.98 28.12
CA ILE A 321 22.25 4.64 28.23
C ILE A 321 21.16 3.60 28.50
N ILE A 322 20.25 3.85 29.45
CA ILE A 322 19.12 2.95 29.75
C ILE A 322 18.23 2.75 28.52
N GLU A 323 17.87 3.83 27.83
CA GLU A 323 17.01 3.76 26.64
C GLU A 323 17.64 2.89 25.54
N VAL A 324 18.96 3.02 25.32
CA VAL A 324 19.69 2.19 24.35
C VAL A 324 19.80 0.74 24.80
N GLU A 325 20.06 0.48 26.08
CA GLU A 325 20.07 -0.88 26.64
C GLU A 325 18.71 -1.56 26.44
N GLN A 326 17.61 -0.87 26.75
CA GLN A 326 16.25 -1.37 26.53
C GLN A 326 15.96 -1.64 25.05
N ALA A 327 16.35 -0.73 24.16
CA ALA A 327 16.20 -0.90 22.71
C ALA A 327 17.00 -2.11 22.17
N LEU A 328 18.08 -2.49 22.86
CA LEU A 328 18.90 -3.66 22.53
C LEU A 328 18.46 -4.93 23.28
N GLY A 329 17.41 -4.87 24.10
CA GLY A 329 16.92 -5.99 24.91
C GLY A 329 17.84 -6.36 26.08
N ILE A 330 18.72 -5.45 26.53
CA ILE A 330 19.53 -5.60 27.73
C ILE A 330 18.73 -5.11 28.94
N GLN A 331 18.78 -5.87 30.05
CA GLN A 331 18.26 -5.38 31.32
C GLN A 331 19.13 -4.22 31.85
N PRO A 332 18.55 -3.04 32.12
CA PRO A 332 19.31 -1.90 32.60
C PRO A 332 19.94 -2.20 33.96
N THR A 333 21.24 -1.94 34.12
CA THR A 333 21.89 -2.01 35.43
C THR A 333 21.85 -0.66 36.13
N SER A 334 21.65 -0.65 37.44
CA SER A 334 21.68 0.56 38.27
C SER A 334 23.11 1.01 38.64
N ASP A 335 24.12 0.23 38.24
CA ASP A 335 25.52 0.48 38.58
C ASP A 335 26.15 1.45 37.57
N TRP A 336 26.52 2.64 38.04
CA TRP A 336 26.94 3.77 37.20
C TRP A 336 28.42 4.14 37.34
N ASP A 337 29.13 3.45 38.24
CA ASP A 337 30.52 3.74 38.61
C ASP A 337 31.54 2.89 37.85
#